data_AF-A0A3L8Q955-F1
#
_entry.id   AF-A0A3L8Q955-F1
#
_cell.length_a   1.000
_cell.length_b   1.000
_cell.length_c   1.000
_cell.angle_alpha   90.00
_cell.angle_beta   90.00
_cell.angle_gamma   90.00
#
_symmetry.space_group_name_H-M   'P 1'
#
loop_
_entity.id
_entity.type
_entity.pdbx_description
1 polymer ?
#
loop_
_entity_poly.entity_id
_entity_poly.type
_entity_poly.pdbx_seq_one_letter_code
_entity_poly.pdbx_strand_id
1 'polypeptide(L)'
;MLCRCAEVDPDICGDKLEKCGLCAHVFCLFFATLLFRQANKHVGLMGFLPRDIRIAVRRAAQKRCCVCGQRGATIMCCMEGCDRCFHLPCAKEGSCVTQYIPPCRSFCPVHRPKQNVEATPDPGTDCPICLEPVEDRKTFRTLVCPACKSAWFHRDCIQGLAMCAGALYLHCPLCRNRMVFEIEMFSLGIRIPFRLVSFCLAHRTGGA
;
A
#
# COMPACT_ATOMS: atom_id res chain seq x y z
N MET A 1 18.63 7.43 5.57
CA MET A 1 17.26 7.26 5.03
C MET A 1 16.97 5.79 4.81
N LEU A 2 15.80 5.29 5.26
CA LEU A 2 15.45 3.86 5.22
C LEU A 2 15.23 3.33 3.79
N CYS A 3 14.51 4.06 2.95
CA CYS A 3 14.24 3.68 1.56
C CYS A 3 15.33 4.12 0.57
N ARG A 4 16.40 4.78 1.03
CA ARG A 4 17.51 5.34 0.22
C ARG A 4 17.11 6.27 -0.95
N CYS A 5 15.84 6.65 -1.04
CA CYS A 5 15.31 7.54 -2.05
C CYS A 5 14.59 8.70 -1.34
N ALA A 6 15.06 9.93 -1.58
CA ALA A 6 14.55 11.13 -0.92
C ALA A 6 13.32 11.73 -1.64
N GLU A 7 13.15 11.40 -2.91
CA GLU A 7 12.03 11.84 -3.74
C GLU A 7 11.18 10.63 -4.10
N VAL A 8 10.22 10.33 -3.22
CA VAL A 8 9.20 9.31 -3.48
C VAL A 8 7.85 9.95 -3.23
N ASP A 9 6.87 9.56 -4.04
CA ASP A 9 5.47 9.93 -3.88
C ASP A 9 5.03 9.83 -2.38
N PRO A 10 4.57 10.94 -1.77
CA PRO A 10 4.04 10.94 -0.40
C PRO A 10 2.86 9.98 -0.20
N ASP A 11 2.12 9.63 -1.26
CA ASP A 11 1.05 8.63 -1.19
C ASP A 11 1.59 7.19 -1.03
N ILE A 12 2.86 6.97 -1.36
CA ILE A 12 3.54 5.68 -1.18
C ILE A 12 4.27 5.65 0.16
N CYS A 13 5.14 6.63 0.41
CA CYS A 13 6.05 6.61 1.56
C CYS A 13 5.57 7.42 2.77
N GLY A 14 4.63 8.34 2.58
CA GLY A 14 4.19 9.29 3.59
C GLY A 14 5.20 10.42 3.79
N ASP A 15 4.85 11.34 4.69
CA ASP A 15 5.64 12.53 4.96
C ASP A 15 7.08 12.18 5.36
N LYS A 16 8.01 13.05 4.95
CA LYS A 16 9.41 12.98 5.35
C LYS A 16 9.57 13.56 6.75
N LEU A 17 10.18 12.78 7.64
CA LEU A 17 10.51 13.21 9.00
C LEU A 17 12.03 13.34 9.14
N GLU A 18 12.45 14.38 9.86
CA GLU A 18 13.86 14.63 10.16
C GLU A 18 14.05 14.97 11.63
N LYS A 19 14.97 14.25 12.30
CA LYS A 19 15.32 14.50 13.70
C LYS A 19 16.69 13.91 14.02
N CYS A 20 17.53 14.63 14.75
CA CYS A 20 18.86 14.16 15.20
C CYS A 20 19.76 13.63 14.05
N GLY A 21 19.74 14.28 12.89
CA GLY A 21 20.52 13.86 11.70
C GLY A 21 19.99 12.58 11.03
N LEU A 22 18.82 12.08 11.43
CA LEU A 22 18.14 10.98 10.77
C LEU A 22 16.99 11.51 9.94
N CYS A 23 16.86 10.97 8.74
CA CYS A 23 15.73 11.22 7.86
C CYS A 23 15.05 9.90 7.47
N ALA A 24 13.72 9.84 7.58
CA ALA A 24 12.92 8.69 7.17
C ALA A 24 11.50 9.12 6.82
N HIS A 25 10.87 8.42 5.86
CA HIS A 25 9.44 8.58 5.61
C HIS A 25 8.60 7.86 6.67
N VAL A 26 7.43 8.42 6.99
CA VAL A 26 6.50 7.89 8.00
C VAL A 26 6.20 6.41 7.78
N PHE A 27 5.77 6.00 6.59
CA PHE A 27 5.41 4.60 6.35
C PHE A 27 6.62 3.69 6.26
N CYS A 28 7.77 4.21 5.80
CA CYS A 28 9.01 3.44 5.83
C CYS A 28 9.42 3.03 7.26
N LEU A 29 9.08 3.82 8.28
CA LEU A 29 9.29 3.45 9.69
C LEU A 29 8.25 2.43 10.17
N PHE A 30 6.97 2.63 9.83
CA PHE A 30 5.90 1.74 10.25
C PHE A 30 6.01 0.33 9.65
N PHE A 31 6.47 0.21 8.41
CA PHE A 31 6.64 -1.08 7.73
C PHE A 31 8.04 -1.68 7.90
N ALA A 32 8.99 -0.96 8.51
CA ALA A 32 10.29 -1.53 8.80
C ALA A 32 10.16 -2.60 9.88
N THR A 33 9.95 -3.84 9.44
CA THR A 33 9.86 -5.07 10.27
C THR A 33 11.09 -5.30 11.16
N LEU A 34 12.19 -4.60 10.89
CA LEU A 34 13.43 -4.63 11.66
C LEU A 34 13.45 -3.60 12.81
N LEU A 35 12.35 -2.87 13.05
CA LEU A 35 12.19 -1.88 14.11
C LEU A 35 11.15 -2.31 15.14
N PHE A 36 11.44 -2.02 16.41
CA PHE A 36 10.49 -2.15 17.51
C PHE A 36 10.04 -0.76 17.95
N ARG A 37 8.73 -0.52 17.91
CA ARG A 37 8.15 0.77 18.36
C ARG A 37 8.07 0.79 19.87
N GLN A 38 8.49 1.88 20.50
CA GLN A 38 8.26 2.11 21.93
C GLN A 38 6.80 2.52 22.18
N ALA A 39 6.30 2.30 23.40
CA ALA A 39 4.93 2.68 23.77
C ALA A 39 4.68 4.20 23.70
N ASN A 40 5.71 5.02 23.96
CA ASN A 40 5.59 6.48 23.95
C ASN A 40 5.95 7.08 22.58
N LYS A 41 4.95 7.65 21.89
CA LYS A 41 5.08 8.29 20.56
C LYS A 41 5.97 9.55 20.52
N HIS A 42 6.21 10.19 21.66
CA HIS A 42 7.03 11.41 21.74
C HIS A 42 8.54 11.12 21.75
N VAL A 43 8.93 9.86 21.95
CA VAL A 43 10.32 9.43 21.97
C VAL A 43 10.86 9.31 20.55
N GLY A 44 12.04 9.87 20.30
CA GLY A 44 12.71 9.77 19.01
C GLY A 44 11.86 10.30 17.87
N LEU A 45 11.65 9.47 16.84
CA LEU A 45 10.92 9.81 15.62
C LEU A 45 9.67 8.90 15.55
N MET A 46 8.51 9.42 15.97
CA MET A 46 7.23 8.69 16.11
C MET A 46 7.27 7.47 17.06
N GLY A 47 8.04 7.53 18.15
CA GLY A 47 8.23 6.42 19.09
C GLY A 47 9.34 5.44 18.70
N PHE A 48 10.08 5.73 17.61
CA PHE A 48 11.26 4.96 17.22
C PHE A 48 12.54 5.68 17.68
N LEU A 49 13.36 4.99 18.45
CA LEU A 49 14.60 5.55 18.96
C LEU A 49 15.64 5.69 17.83
N PRO A 50 16.41 6.78 17.78
CA PRO A 50 17.46 6.97 16.78
C PRO A 50 18.45 5.80 16.68
N ARG A 51 18.78 5.17 17.82
CA ARG A 51 19.66 3.99 17.85
C ARG A 51 19.05 2.79 17.11
N ASP A 52 17.76 2.54 17.30
CA ASP A 52 17.06 1.38 16.71
C ASP A 52 16.91 1.60 15.20
N ILE A 53 16.61 2.84 14.78
CA ILE A 53 16.63 3.25 13.37
C ILE A 53 17.99 2.96 12.73
N ARG A 54 19.10 3.35 13.39
CA ARG A 54 20.45 3.05 12.89
C ARG A 54 20.73 1.55 12.80
N ILE A 55 20.28 0.75 13.77
CA ILE A 55 20.43 -0.71 13.74
C ILE A 55 19.62 -1.32 12.58
N ALA A 56 18.37 -0.91 12.38
CA ALA A 56 17.55 -1.38 11.27
C ALA A 56 18.15 -1.02 9.91
N VAL A 57 18.70 0.20 9.75
CA VAL A 57 19.42 0.59 8.53
C VAL A 57 20.63 -0.32 8.27
N ARG A 58 21.42 -0.63 9.31
CA ARG A 58 22.58 -1.55 9.17
C ARG A 58 22.13 -2.96 8.78
N ARG A 59 21.07 -3.49 9.40
CA ARG A 59 20.50 -4.81 9.06
C ARG A 59 19.97 -4.82 7.62
N ALA A 60 19.22 -3.78 7.22
CA ALA A 60 18.67 -3.65 5.88
C ALA A 60 19.76 -3.53 4.80
N ALA A 61 20.94 -2.99 5.11
CA ALA A 61 22.06 -2.92 4.17
C ALA A 61 22.56 -4.29 3.70
N GLN A 62 22.23 -5.36 4.42
CA GLN A 62 22.54 -6.75 4.03
C GLN A 62 21.39 -7.42 3.28
N LYS A 63 20.18 -6.84 3.28
CA LYS A 63 18.97 -7.41 2.67
C LYS A 63 18.78 -6.85 1.27
N ARG A 64 18.56 -7.74 0.29
CA ARG A 64 18.26 -7.38 -1.10
C ARG A 64 16.75 -7.32 -1.32
N CYS A 65 16.32 -6.32 -2.06
CA CYS A 65 14.95 -6.22 -2.53
C CYS A 65 14.65 -7.33 -3.54
N CYS A 66 13.61 -8.12 -3.33
CA CYS A 66 13.18 -9.15 -4.27
C CYS A 66 12.58 -8.59 -5.57
N VAL A 67 12.34 -7.28 -5.65
CA VAL A 67 11.79 -6.59 -6.82
C VAL A 67 12.92 -5.97 -7.67
N CYS A 68 13.72 -5.07 -7.09
CA CYS A 68 14.77 -4.35 -7.82
C CYS A 68 16.19 -4.91 -7.65
N GLY A 69 16.38 -5.94 -6.81
CA GLY A 69 17.69 -6.56 -6.55
C GLY A 69 18.66 -5.74 -5.69
N GLN A 70 18.38 -4.45 -5.45
CA GLN A 70 19.24 -3.54 -4.68
C GLN A 70 19.19 -3.80 -3.17
N ARG A 71 20.27 -3.46 -2.47
CA ARG A 71 20.38 -3.57 -1.00
C ARG A 71 19.67 -2.43 -0.28
N GLY A 72 19.22 -2.69 0.95
CA GLY A 72 18.55 -1.70 1.79
C GLY A 72 17.07 -1.98 2.05
N ALA A 73 16.57 -3.17 1.68
CA ALA A 73 15.17 -3.52 1.87
C ALA A 73 14.85 -3.70 3.36
N THR A 74 13.84 -2.96 3.85
CA THR A 74 13.44 -2.91 5.26
C THR A 74 12.15 -3.65 5.57
N ILE A 75 11.36 -3.99 4.54
CA ILE A 75 10.08 -4.69 4.67
C ILE A 75 10.31 -6.17 4.40
N MET A 76 10.03 -7.01 5.39
CA MET A 76 10.07 -8.47 5.24
C MET A 76 8.66 -9.00 4.95
N CYS A 77 8.58 -10.08 4.18
CA CYS A 77 7.34 -10.85 4.04
C CYS A 77 6.91 -11.40 5.40
N CYS A 78 5.63 -11.28 5.76
CA CYS A 78 5.11 -11.77 7.03
C CYS A 78 4.76 -13.26 7.03
N MET A 79 5.01 -13.96 5.92
CA MET A 79 4.76 -15.39 5.81
C MET A 79 5.90 -16.13 6.51
N GLU A 80 5.54 -17.07 7.37
CA GLU A 80 6.51 -17.91 8.08
C GLU A 80 7.45 -18.63 7.12
N GLY A 81 8.74 -18.64 7.44
CA GLY A 81 9.78 -19.23 6.58
C GLY A 81 10.16 -18.40 5.34
N CYS A 82 9.50 -17.26 5.06
CA CYS A 82 9.85 -16.41 3.94
C CYS A 82 10.90 -15.34 4.33
N ASP A 83 12.03 -15.34 3.63
CA ASP A 83 13.13 -14.40 3.85
C ASP A 83 13.12 -13.19 2.88
N ARG A 84 12.15 -13.15 1.95
CA ARG A 84 12.05 -12.10 0.94
C ARG A 84 11.81 -10.75 1.58
N CYS A 85 12.62 -9.78 1.17
CA CYS A 85 12.53 -8.40 1.59
C CYS A 85 12.22 -7.50 0.38
N PHE A 86 11.56 -6.37 0.59
CA PHE A 86 11.37 -5.36 -0.46
C PHE A 86 11.42 -3.93 0.10
N HIS A 87 11.63 -2.95 -0.77
CA HIS A 87 11.44 -1.55 -0.43
C HIS A 87 9.97 -1.16 -0.56
N LEU A 88 9.47 -0.25 0.28
CA LEU A 88 8.10 0.26 0.16
C LEU A 88 7.80 0.83 -1.24
N PRO A 89 8.68 1.65 -1.88
CA PRO A 89 8.45 2.14 -3.23
C PRO A 89 8.40 1.02 -4.28
N CYS A 90 9.09 -0.09 -4.05
CA CYS A 90 9.06 -1.23 -4.96
C CYS A 90 7.80 -2.09 -4.80
N ALA A 91 6.97 -1.85 -3.78
CA ALA A 91 5.85 -2.73 -3.47
C ALA A 91 4.83 -2.78 -4.62
N LYS A 92 4.46 -1.60 -5.16
CA LYS A 92 3.49 -1.50 -6.26
C LYS A 92 3.99 -2.22 -7.51
N GLU A 93 5.18 -1.86 -8.00
CA GLU A 93 5.77 -2.45 -9.21
C GLU A 93 6.03 -3.95 -9.04
N GLY A 94 6.45 -4.36 -7.85
CA GLY A 94 6.69 -5.77 -7.53
C GLY A 94 5.42 -6.60 -7.32
N SER A 95 4.23 -6.01 -7.35
CA SER A 95 3.00 -6.69 -6.91
C SER A 95 3.05 -7.21 -5.47
N CYS A 96 3.79 -6.55 -4.59
CA CYS A 96 3.75 -6.80 -3.14
C CYS A 96 2.51 -6.13 -2.54
N VAL A 97 2.09 -6.63 -1.38
CA VAL A 97 0.95 -6.06 -0.63
C VAL A 97 1.42 -5.60 0.74
N THR A 98 1.07 -4.38 1.12
CA THR A 98 1.31 -3.82 2.46
C THR A 98 0.00 -3.36 3.07
N GLN A 99 -0.35 -3.88 4.24
CA GLN A 99 -1.59 -3.55 4.96
C GLN A 99 -1.30 -2.42 5.96
N TYR A 100 -1.93 -1.26 5.75
CA TYR A 100 -1.68 -0.03 6.52
C TYR A 100 -2.44 0.00 7.86
N ILE A 101 -2.52 -1.15 8.57
CA ILE A 101 -3.09 -1.26 9.92
C ILE A 101 -2.10 -1.96 10.85
N PRO A 102 -1.86 -1.42 12.06
CA PRO A 102 -1.04 -2.13 13.05
C PRO A 102 -1.65 -3.48 13.47
N PRO A 103 -0.85 -4.55 13.58
CA PRO A 103 0.53 -4.66 13.15
C PRO A 103 0.63 -4.68 11.62
N CYS A 104 1.38 -3.75 11.04
CA CYS A 104 1.45 -3.54 9.59
C CYS A 104 2.04 -4.78 8.88
N ARG A 105 1.18 -5.65 8.35
CA ARG A 105 1.59 -6.87 7.64
C ARG A 105 1.98 -6.54 6.20
N SER A 106 2.97 -7.25 5.70
CA SER A 106 3.53 -7.04 4.36
C SER A 106 3.83 -8.37 3.71
N PHE A 107 3.49 -8.53 2.44
CA PHE A 107 3.57 -9.79 1.71
C PHE A 107 4.35 -9.59 0.42
N CYS A 108 5.33 -10.47 0.20
CA CYS A 108 6.06 -10.53 -1.06
C CYS A 108 5.13 -10.97 -2.21
N PRO A 109 5.58 -10.91 -3.48
CA PRO A 109 4.73 -11.19 -4.62
C PRO A 109 4.18 -12.63 -4.60
N VAL A 110 4.93 -13.57 -4.03
CA VAL A 110 4.52 -14.99 -3.93
C VAL A 110 3.45 -15.21 -2.87
N HIS A 111 3.54 -14.52 -1.73
CA HIS A 111 2.67 -14.74 -0.57
C HIS A 111 1.60 -13.67 -0.41
N ARG A 112 1.45 -12.78 -1.40
CA ARG A 112 0.42 -11.73 -1.36
C ARG A 112 -0.98 -12.35 -1.27
N PRO A 113 -1.90 -11.72 -0.51
CA PRO A 113 -3.30 -12.11 -0.56
C PRO A 113 -3.84 -11.94 -1.97
N LYS A 114 -4.75 -12.85 -2.35
CA LYS A 114 -5.47 -12.82 -3.62
C LYS A 114 -6.96 -12.89 -3.31
N GLN A 115 -7.77 -12.32 -4.20
CA GLN A 115 -9.23 -12.38 -4.04
C GLN A 115 -9.73 -13.80 -4.22
N ASN A 116 -10.35 -14.33 -3.15
CA ASN A 116 -11.02 -15.63 -3.18
C ASN A 116 -12.51 -15.48 -3.52
N VAL A 117 -12.79 -14.82 -4.64
CA VAL A 117 -14.15 -14.56 -5.15
C VAL A 117 -14.29 -15.23 -6.51
N GLU A 118 -15.14 -16.23 -6.65
CA GLU A 118 -15.44 -16.83 -7.96
C GLU A 118 -16.23 -15.84 -8.82
N ALA A 119 -15.53 -15.15 -9.71
CA ALA A 119 -16.06 -14.18 -10.65
C ALA A 119 -15.07 -14.03 -11.81
N THR A 120 -15.60 -13.84 -13.01
CA THR A 120 -14.89 -13.46 -14.24
C THR A 120 -15.64 -12.29 -14.87
N PRO A 121 -14.95 -11.27 -15.40
CA PRO A 121 -15.62 -10.19 -16.10
C PRO A 121 -16.14 -10.70 -17.45
N ASP A 122 -17.29 -10.15 -17.88
CA ASP A 122 -17.74 -10.35 -19.25
C ASP A 122 -16.79 -9.59 -20.21
N PRO A 123 -16.66 -10.03 -21.48
CA PRO A 123 -15.84 -9.33 -22.47
C PRO A 123 -16.24 -7.86 -22.59
N GLY A 124 -15.26 -6.95 -22.50
CA GLY A 124 -15.51 -5.51 -22.55
C GLY A 124 -16.08 -4.92 -21.26
N THR A 125 -15.98 -5.61 -20.12
CA THR A 125 -16.31 -5.02 -18.82
C THR A 125 -15.41 -3.81 -18.56
N ASP A 126 -16.03 -2.65 -18.34
CA ASP A 126 -15.33 -1.41 -18.01
C ASP A 126 -15.23 -1.20 -16.50
N CYS A 127 -14.14 -0.54 -16.09
CA CYS A 127 -13.96 -0.05 -14.74
C CYS A 127 -14.95 1.10 -14.48
N PRO A 128 -15.85 1.01 -13.48
CA PRO A 128 -16.85 2.06 -13.21
C PRO A 128 -16.28 3.42 -12.78
N ILE A 129 -14.96 3.52 -12.58
CA ILE A 129 -14.29 4.74 -12.10
C ILE A 129 -13.69 5.53 -13.27
N CYS A 130 -12.98 4.87 -14.18
CA CYS A 130 -12.35 5.52 -15.35
C CYS A 130 -13.07 5.26 -16.67
N LEU A 131 -14.03 4.32 -16.71
CA LEU A 131 -14.77 3.88 -17.90
C LEU A 131 -13.89 3.26 -18.99
N GLU A 132 -12.74 2.72 -18.60
CA GLU A 132 -11.83 1.97 -19.48
C GLU A 132 -11.91 0.46 -19.20
N PRO A 133 -11.65 -0.40 -20.19
CA PRO A 133 -11.75 -1.85 -20.03
C PRO A 133 -10.77 -2.39 -18.99
N VAL A 134 -11.23 -3.36 -18.20
CA VAL A 134 -10.38 -4.12 -17.30
C VAL A 134 -9.80 -5.37 -17.98
N GLU A 135 -8.83 -6.01 -17.34
CA GLU A 135 -8.32 -7.30 -17.81
C GLU A 135 -9.41 -8.40 -17.67
N ASP A 136 -9.29 -9.45 -18.48
CA ASP A 136 -10.22 -10.59 -18.55
C ASP A 136 -10.27 -11.48 -17.29
N ARG A 137 -9.48 -11.15 -16.27
CA ARG A 137 -9.35 -11.92 -15.04
C ARG A 137 -8.88 -11.06 -13.88
N LYS A 138 -9.06 -11.60 -12.67
CA LYS A 138 -8.45 -11.03 -11.46
C LYS A 138 -6.93 -11.12 -11.55
N THR A 139 -6.27 -10.00 -11.30
CA THR A 139 -4.80 -9.92 -11.20
C THR A 139 -4.42 -9.03 -10.02
N PHE A 140 -3.14 -8.69 -9.88
CA PHE A 140 -2.76 -7.63 -8.94
C PHE A 140 -3.36 -6.27 -9.35
N ARG A 141 -3.50 -6.03 -10.67
CA ARG A 141 -3.96 -4.77 -11.26
C ARG A 141 -5.48 -4.71 -11.43
N THR A 142 -6.15 -5.85 -11.44
CA THR A 142 -7.59 -5.96 -11.71
C THR A 142 -8.31 -6.63 -10.54
N LEU A 143 -9.19 -5.88 -9.88
CA LEU A 143 -9.91 -6.29 -8.67
C LEU A 143 -11.42 -6.34 -8.91
N VAL A 144 -12.13 -7.18 -8.16
CA VAL A 144 -13.60 -7.30 -8.21
C VAL A 144 -14.23 -6.95 -6.87
N CYS A 145 -15.42 -6.35 -6.88
CA CYS A 145 -16.21 -6.18 -5.67
C CYS A 145 -16.66 -7.55 -5.14
N PRO A 146 -16.30 -7.94 -3.90
CA PRO A 146 -16.67 -9.24 -3.33
C PRO A 146 -18.18 -9.38 -3.09
N ALA A 147 -18.89 -8.26 -2.93
CA ALA A 147 -20.32 -8.26 -2.59
C ALA A 147 -21.21 -8.52 -3.82
N CYS A 148 -21.02 -7.77 -4.90
CA CYS A 148 -21.86 -7.91 -6.10
C CYS A 148 -21.25 -8.78 -7.19
N LYS A 149 -19.93 -9.05 -7.15
CA LYS A 149 -19.18 -9.85 -8.12
C LYS A 149 -19.21 -9.35 -9.58
N SER A 150 -19.87 -8.22 -9.82
CA SER A 150 -20.05 -7.60 -11.14
C SER A 150 -19.26 -6.32 -11.34
N ALA A 151 -18.84 -5.65 -10.25
CA ALA A 151 -18.05 -4.43 -10.35
C ALA A 151 -16.56 -4.78 -10.39
N TRP A 152 -15.91 -4.46 -11.50
CA TRP A 152 -14.48 -4.71 -11.73
C TRP A 152 -13.72 -3.40 -11.80
N PHE A 153 -12.48 -3.37 -11.31
CA PHE A 153 -11.74 -2.12 -11.18
C PHE A 153 -10.26 -2.31 -11.45
N HIS A 154 -9.63 -1.29 -12.04
CA HIS A 154 -8.19 -1.16 -11.91
C HIS A 154 -7.82 -0.82 -10.46
N ARG A 155 -6.79 -1.48 -9.94
CA ARG A 155 -6.26 -1.27 -8.59
C ARG A 155 -5.94 0.20 -8.34
N ASP A 156 -5.38 0.88 -9.33
CA ASP A 156 -5.01 2.29 -9.24
C ASP A 156 -6.23 3.20 -9.16
N CYS A 157 -7.32 2.89 -9.87
CA CYS A 157 -8.57 3.61 -9.76
C CYS A 157 -9.18 3.47 -8.35
N ILE A 158 -9.17 2.26 -7.79
CA ILE A 158 -9.62 2.02 -6.42
C ILE A 158 -8.72 2.73 -5.40
N GLN A 159 -7.41 2.74 -5.62
CA GLN A 159 -6.47 3.44 -4.77
C GLN A 159 -6.75 4.95 -4.77
N GLY A 160 -6.99 5.55 -5.93
CA GLY A 160 -7.39 6.96 -6.04
C GLY A 160 -8.72 7.24 -5.35
N LEU A 161 -9.74 6.40 -5.59
CA LEU A 161 -11.04 6.52 -4.93
C LEU A 161 -10.92 6.44 -3.40
N ALA A 162 -10.14 5.49 -2.88
CA ALA A 162 -9.90 5.33 -1.46
C ALA A 162 -9.19 6.55 -0.83
N MET A 163 -8.20 7.12 -1.53
CA MET A 163 -7.50 8.32 -1.06
C MET A 163 -8.41 9.55 -1.02
N CYS A 164 -9.34 9.67 -1.98
CA CYS A 164 -10.34 10.75 -1.99
C CYS A 164 -11.41 10.55 -0.90
N ALA A 165 -12.06 9.39 -0.89
CA ALA A 165 -13.23 9.13 -0.05
C ALA A 165 -12.88 8.88 1.43
N GLY A 166 -11.71 8.29 1.70
CA GLY A 166 -11.33 7.83 3.04
C GLY A 166 -12.22 6.69 3.57
N ALA A 167 -11.91 6.23 4.78
CA ALA A 167 -12.57 5.06 5.40
C ALA A 167 -14.07 5.27 5.68
N LEU A 168 -14.52 6.51 5.81
CA LEU A 168 -15.93 6.81 6.13
C LEU A 168 -16.86 6.65 4.91
N TYR A 169 -16.33 6.83 3.70
CA TYR A 169 -17.14 6.92 2.49
C TYR A 169 -16.73 5.93 1.39
N LEU A 170 -15.74 5.08 1.62
CA LEU A 170 -15.38 4.05 0.65
C LEU A 170 -16.48 2.97 0.57
N HIS A 171 -17.12 2.86 -0.59
CA HIS A 171 -18.09 1.82 -0.90
C HIS A 171 -17.98 1.45 -2.39
N CYS A 172 -18.51 0.29 -2.76
CA CYS A 172 -18.59 -0.09 -4.16
C CYS A 172 -19.46 0.91 -4.94
N PRO A 173 -18.97 1.52 -6.03
CA PRO A 173 -19.75 2.48 -6.83
C PRO A 173 -21.03 1.88 -7.43
N LEU A 174 -21.08 0.56 -7.67
CA LEU A 174 -22.26 -0.10 -8.26
C LEU A 174 -23.28 -0.54 -7.20
N CYS A 175 -22.88 -1.40 -6.26
CA CYS A 175 -23.82 -2.00 -5.30
C CYS A 175 -23.92 -1.28 -3.96
N ARG A 176 -23.11 -0.23 -3.75
CA ARG A 176 -23.04 0.56 -2.51
C ARG A 176 -22.70 -0.23 -1.25
N ASN A 177 -22.28 -1.49 -1.38
CA ASN A 177 -21.76 -2.26 -0.24
C ASN A 177 -20.48 -1.58 0.28
N ARG A 178 -20.48 -1.26 1.57
CA ARG A 178 -19.34 -0.67 2.26
C ARG A 178 -18.51 -1.73 2.99
N MET A 179 -19.10 -2.45 3.95
CA MET A 179 -18.31 -3.28 4.87
C MET A 179 -17.45 -4.34 4.18
N VAL A 180 -18.05 -5.18 3.32
CA VAL A 180 -17.31 -6.28 2.67
C VAL A 180 -16.32 -5.71 1.66
N PHE A 181 -16.72 -4.66 0.94
CA PHE A 181 -15.87 -3.99 -0.03
C PHE A 181 -14.63 -3.35 0.62
N GLU A 182 -14.82 -2.55 1.67
CA GLU A 182 -13.75 -1.84 2.38
C GLU A 182 -12.74 -2.83 2.98
N ILE A 183 -13.22 -3.87 3.67
CA ILE A 183 -12.37 -4.90 4.29
C ILE A 183 -11.55 -5.64 3.22
N GLU A 184 -12.18 -6.04 2.11
CA GLU A 184 -11.50 -6.75 1.03
C GLU A 184 -10.43 -5.86 0.38
N MET A 185 -10.79 -4.64 -0.04
CA MET A 185 -9.84 -3.69 -0.65
C MET A 185 -8.66 -3.41 0.28
N PHE A 186 -8.94 -3.21 1.57
CA PHE A 186 -7.90 -3.04 2.59
C PHE A 186 -6.97 -4.25 2.67
N SER A 187 -7.53 -5.47 2.75
CA SER A 187 -6.76 -6.70 2.88
C SER A 187 -5.81 -6.92 1.70
N LEU A 188 -6.23 -6.49 0.50
CA LEU A 188 -5.44 -6.55 -0.72
C LEU A 188 -4.38 -5.47 -0.80
N GLY A 189 -4.30 -4.55 0.16
CA GLY A 189 -3.32 -3.47 0.23
C GLY A 189 -3.72 -2.22 -0.53
N ILE A 190 -5.03 -1.94 -0.64
CA ILE A 190 -5.50 -0.58 -0.97
C ILE A 190 -5.36 0.26 0.30
N ARG A 191 -4.63 1.36 0.20
CA ARG A 191 -4.47 2.29 1.32
C ARG A 191 -5.74 3.13 1.47
N ILE A 192 -6.36 3.07 2.65
CA ILE A 192 -7.58 3.80 2.97
C ILE A 192 -7.28 4.71 4.17
N PRO A 193 -7.17 6.04 3.98
CA PRO A 193 -6.89 6.95 5.08
C PRO A 193 -8.08 7.10 6.02
N PHE A 194 -7.80 7.11 7.33
CA PHE A 194 -8.77 7.44 8.40
C PHE A 194 -8.95 8.96 8.59
N ARG A 195 -8.73 9.76 7.54
CA ARG A 195 -8.91 11.22 7.57
C ARG A 195 -10.24 11.60 6.90
N LEU A 196 -10.81 12.73 7.29
CA LEU A 196 -11.92 13.35 6.56
C LEU A 196 -11.44 13.73 5.14
N VAL A 197 -12.29 13.47 4.15
CA VAL A 197 -12.14 13.64 2.70
C VAL A 197 -11.15 14.76 2.32
N SER A 198 -10.12 14.42 1.54
CA SER A 198 -9.33 15.44 0.84
C SER A 198 -10.05 15.72 -0.48
N PHE A 199 -10.51 16.97 -0.67
CA PHE A 199 -11.12 17.38 -1.94
C PHE A 199 -10.05 17.36 -3.04
N CYS A 200 -9.96 16.25 -3.79
CA CYS A 200 -9.21 16.23 -5.03
C CYS A 200 -10.00 17.02 -6.08
N LEU A 201 -9.60 18.27 -6.33
CA LEU A 201 -9.99 19.00 -7.54
C LEU A 201 -9.50 18.20 -8.74
N ALA A 202 -10.44 17.69 -9.54
CA ALA A 202 -10.16 17.10 -10.82
C ALA A 202 -9.54 18.16 -11.74
N HIS A 203 -8.22 18.11 -11.94
CA HIS A 203 -7.61 18.78 -13.08
C HIS A 203 -8.03 18.03 -14.35
N ARG A 204 -9.16 18.44 -14.94
CA ARG A 204 -9.41 18.25 -16.37
C ARG A 204 -8.53 19.25 -17.11
N THR A 205 -7.34 18.84 -17.51
CA THR A 205 -6.70 19.45 -18.68
C THR A 205 -7.22 18.70 -19.89
N GLY A 206 -8.39 19.13 -20.39
CA GLY A 206 -8.80 18.85 -21.76
C GLY A 206 -7.91 19.66 -22.70
N GLY A 207 -7.33 18.97 -23.67
CA GLY A 207 -6.62 19.59 -24.78
C GLY A 207 -7.57 20.12 -25.85
N ALA A 208 -6.95 20.90 -26.75
CA ALA A 208 -7.48 21.71 -27.86
C ALA A 208 -8.01 23.09 -27.44
#